data_AF-A0A7C5C6Q3-F1
#
_entry.id   AF-A0A7C5C6Q3-F1
#
_cell.length_a   1.000
_cell.length_b   1.000
_cell.length_c   1.000
_cell.angle_alpha   90.00
_cell.angle_beta   90.00
_cell.angle_gamma   90.00
#
_symmetry.space_group_name_H-M   'P 1'
#
loop_
_entity.id
_entity.type
_entity.pdbx_description
1 polymer ?
#
loop_
_entity_poly.entity_id
_entity_poly.type
_entity_poly.pdbx_seq_one_letter_code
_entity_poly.pdbx_strand_id
1 'polypeptide(L)'
;MDSIGIAVLIISFLILLVQGVPIAYSIGISGVLTMLVSIDSLPAFTTYAQRMASGLDSFSLLAIPFFILAGNIMNKGGIAIRLVDLARVLVGKATG
;
A
#
# COMPACT_ATOMS: atom_id res chain seq x y z
N MET A 1 7.07 25.82 6.54
CA MET A 1 7.88 24.75 5.95
C MET A 1 9.18 25.39 5.54
N ASP A 2 10.27 25.01 6.17
CA ASP A 2 11.56 25.65 5.97
C ASP A 2 12.03 25.32 4.55
N SER A 3 12.40 26.34 3.77
CA SER A 3 12.85 26.16 2.37
C SER A 3 13.98 25.14 2.25
N ILE A 4 14.75 24.96 3.32
CA ILE A 4 15.82 23.97 3.46
C ILE A 4 15.26 22.54 3.39
N GLY A 5 14.18 22.23 4.10
CA GLY A 5 13.58 20.89 4.07
C GLY A 5 13.08 20.51 2.69
N ILE A 6 12.48 21.46 1.97
CA ILE A 6 12.02 21.26 0.58
C ILE A 6 13.21 20.99 -0.34
N ALA A 7 14.30 21.75 -0.20
CA ALA A 7 15.51 21.54 -0.98
C ALA A 7 16.12 20.16 -0.72
N VAL A 8 16.22 19.73 0.55
CA VAL A 8 16.72 18.40 0.94
C VAL A 8 15.88 17.30 0.31
N LEU A 9 14.55 17.40 0.37
CA LEU A 9 13.63 16.43 -0.23
C LEU A 9 13.89 16.27 -1.73
N ILE A 10 13.85 17.37 -2.47
CA ILE A 10 13.94 17.36 -3.94
C ILE A 10 15.32 16.89 -4.39
N ILE A 11 16.39 17.43 -3.80
CA ILE A 11 17.76 17.12 -4.20
C ILE A 11 18.07 15.65 -3.90
N SER A 12 17.79 15.19 -2.68
CA SER A 12 18.06 13.79 -2.32
C SER A 12 17.23 12.81 -3.15
N PHE A 13 15.94 13.09 -3.37
CA PHE A 13 15.07 12.26 -4.19
C PHE A 13 15.59 12.13 -5.63
N LEU A 14 15.97 13.25 -6.27
CA LEU A 14 16.48 13.24 -7.63
C LEU A 14 17.82 12.51 -7.74
N ILE A 15 18.73 12.68 -6.77
CA ILE A 15 20.00 11.96 -6.74
C ILE A 15 19.77 10.44 -6.65
N LEU A 16 18.88 10.00 -5.75
CA LEU A 16 18.54 8.58 -5.58
C LEU A 16 17.93 8.00 -6.86
N LEU A 17 17.05 8.74 -7.53
CA LEU A 17 16.43 8.32 -8.78
C LEU A 17 17.46 8.19 -9.91
N VAL A 18 18.35 9.18 -10.08
CA VAL A 18 19.41 9.15 -11.11
C VAL A 18 20.40 8.00 -10.87
N GLN A 19 20.64 7.62 -9.63
CA GLN A 19 21.45 6.44 -9.28
C GLN A 19 20.74 5.10 -9.57
N GLY A 20 19.48 5.10 -10.00
CA GLY A 20 18.71 3.90 -10.32
C GLY A 20 18.12 3.20 -9.09
N VAL A 21 18.06 3.87 -7.93
CA VAL A 21 17.41 3.33 -6.74
C VAL A 21 15.90 3.19 -7.00
N PRO A 22 15.25 2.06 -6.63
CA PRO A 22 13.82 1.90 -6.82
C PRO A 22 13.04 3.03 -6.15
N ILE A 23 12.02 3.56 -6.85
CA ILE A 23 11.30 4.78 -6.48
C ILE A 23 10.79 4.76 -5.03
N ALA A 24 10.34 3.60 -4.54
CA ALA A 24 9.88 3.43 -3.17
C ALA A 24 10.97 3.78 -2.13
N TYR A 25 12.20 3.32 -2.34
CA TYR A 25 13.32 3.65 -1.45
C TYR A 25 13.74 5.12 -1.61
N SER A 26 13.67 5.66 -2.82
CA SER A 26 14.00 7.07 -3.08
C SER A 26 13.06 8.01 -2.31
N ILE A 27 11.75 7.74 -2.33
CA ILE A 27 10.75 8.47 -1.52
C ILE A 27 11.01 8.26 -0.03
N GLY A 28 11.29 7.01 0.37
CA GLY A 28 11.55 6.62 1.75
C GLY A 28 12.70 7.40 2.37
N ILE A 29 13.86 7.37 1.74
CA ILE A 29 15.10 7.96 2.24
C ILE A 29 15.04 9.49 2.19
N SER A 30 14.54 10.07 1.10
CA SER A 30 14.42 11.54 0.98
C SER A 30 13.43 12.12 2.01
N GLY A 31 12.36 11.41 2.33
CA GLY A 31 11.41 11.77 3.39
C GLY A 31 12.04 11.76 4.78
N VAL A 32 12.82 10.71 5.13
CA VAL A 32 13.55 10.65 6.41
C VAL A 32 14.56 11.79 6.52
N LEU A 33 15.36 12.02 5.47
CA LEU A 33 16.36 13.10 5.45
C LEU A 33 15.71 14.48 5.67
N THR A 34 14.54 14.71 5.07
CA THR A 34 13.80 15.96 5.23
C THR A 34 13.30 16.15 6.66
N MET A 35 12.76 15.09 7.28
CA MET A 35 12.32 15.12 8.67
C MET A 35 13.47 15.40 9.64
N LEU A 36 14.64 14.80 9.42
CA LEU A 36 15.83 15.01 10.26
C LEU A 36 16.38 16.44 10.22
N VAL A 37 16.11 17.17 9.14
CA VAL A 37 16.53 18.57 8.99
C VAL A 37 15.46 19.54 9.50
N SER A 38 14.19 19.10 9.57
CA SER A 38 13.06 19.96 9.94
C SER A 38 12.73 19.90 11.43
N ILE A 39 13.04 18.79 12.10
CA ILE A 39 12.74 18.55 13.53
C ILE A 39 13.86 17.74 14.18
N ASP A 40 13.86 17.68 15.51
CA ASP A 40 14.80 16.86 16.27
C ASP A 40 14.76 15.38 15.84
N SER A 41 15.91 14.72 15.98
CA SER A 41 16.14 13.35 15.49
C SER A 41 15.16 12.31 16.06
N LEU A 42 14.90 12.33 17.37
CA LEU A 42 13.98 11.41 18.04
C LEU A 42 12.53 11.56 17.52
N PRO A 43 11.93 12.77 17.52
CA PRO A 43 10.62 13.01 16.90
C PRO A 43 10.58 12.69 15.40
N ALA A 44 11.66 12.95 14.65
CA ALA A 44 11.75 12.65 13.22
C ALA A 44 11.56 11.16 12.93
N PHE A 45 12.34 10.29 13.59
CA PHE A 45 12.27 8.85 13.36
C PHE A 45 10.94 8.25 13.81
N THR A 46 10.47 8.65 15.00
CA THR A 46 9.20 8.14 15.56
C THR A 46 8.01 8.54 14.71
N THR A 47 7.92 9.80 14.29
CA THR A 47 6.84 10.29 13.42
C THR A 47 6.89 9.62 12.04
N TYR A 48 8.09 9.47 11.47
CA TYR A 48 8.24 8.83 10.15
C TYR A 48 7.85 7.35 10.19
N ALA A 49 8.29 6.61 11.21
CA ALA A 49 7.92 5.22 11.42
C ALA A 49 6.40 5.05 11.61
N GLN A 50 5.76 5.93 12.37
CA GLN A 50 4.31 5.95 12.52
C GLN A 50 3.60 6.18 11.18
N ARG A 51 4.06 7.15 10.37
CA ARG A 51 3.49 7.44 9.04
C ARG A 51 3.61 6.25 8.09
N MET A 52 4.75 5.54 8.13
CA MET A 52 4.93 4.30 7.37
C MET A 52 3.97 3.20 7.84
N ALA A 53 3.86 2.98 9.15
CA ALA A 53 2.96 1.98 9.73
C ALA A 53 1.48 2.26 9.37
N SER A 54 1.03 3.51 9.53
CA SER A 54 -0.33 3.90 9.14
C SER A 54 -0.59 3.76 7.63
N GLY A 55 0.45 3.85 6.79
CA GLY A 55 0.33 3.55 5.36
C GLY A 55 0.09 2.07 5.06
N LEU A 56 0.61 1.18 5.92
CA LEU A 56 0.40 -0.27 5.83
C LEU A 56 -0.95 -0.69 6.43
N ASP A 57 -1.50 0.07 7.37
CA ASP A 57 -2.85 -0.13 7.91
C ASP A 57 -3.97 0.29 6.92
N SER A 58 -3.73 0.19 5.61
CA SER A 58 -4.77 0.41 4.61
C SER A 58 -5.79 -0.72 4.65
N PHE A 59 -7.07 -0.38 4.69
CA PHE A 59 -8.20 -1.33 4.53
C PHE A 59 -8.00 -2.28 3.33
N SER A 60 -7.29 -1.81 2.29
CA SER A 60 -6.93 -2.60 1.12
C SER A 60 -6.07 -3.84 1.43
N LEU A 61 -5.12 -3.74 2.37
CA LEU A 61 -4.27 -4.86 2.75
C LEU A 61 -5.03 -5.88 3.60
N LEU A 62 -6.03 -5.43 4.39
CA LEU A 62 -6.97 -6.30 5.08
C LEU A 62 -7.97 -6.97 4.12
N ALA A 63 -8.26 -6.37 2.97
CA ALA A 63 -9.15 -6.96 1.98
C ALA A 63 -8.61 -8.31 1.47
N ILE A 64 -7.30 -8.47 1.30
CA ILE A 64 -6.67 -9.71 0.84
C ILE A 64 -7.00 -10.91 1.76
N PRO A 65 -6.66 -10.90 3.07
CA PRO A 65 -6.97 -12.00 3.96
C PRO A 65 -8.48 -12.20 4.12
N PHE A 66 -9.29 -11.14 4.13
CA PHE A 66 -10.75 -11.28 4.20
C PHE A 66 -11.33 -11.92 2.93
N PHE A 67 -10.82 -11.62 1.74
CA PHE A 67 -11.22 -12.29 0.51
C PHE A 67 -10.81 -13.76 0.50
N ILE A 68 -9.61 -14.08 0.98
CA ILE A 68 -9.15 -15.47 1.13
C ILE A 68 -10.06 -16.22 2.12
N LEU A 69 -10.39 -15.61 3.26
CA LEU A 69 -11.27 -16.19 4.27
C LEU A 69 -12.69 -16.40 3.71
N ALA A 70 -13.26 -15.38 3.07
CA ALA A 70 -14.56 -15.47 2.42
C ALA A 70 -14.57 -16.56 1.34
N GLY A 71 -13.53 -16.65 0.51
CA GLY A 71 -13.34 -17.71 -0.48
C GLY A 71 -13.33 -19.10 0.14
N ASN A 72 -12.59 -19.28 1.24
CA ASN A 72 -12.53 -20.54 1.98
C ASN A 72 -13.88 -20.92 2.60
N ILE A 73 -14.61 -19.96 3.16
CA ILE A 73 -15.97 -20.19 3.69
C ILE A 73 -16.91 -20.59 2.55
N MET A 74 -16.88 -19.89 1.41
CA MET A 74 -17.74 -20.19 0.27
C MET A 74 -17.46 -21.57 -0.33
N ASN A 75 -16.19 -21.97 -0.42
CA ASN A 75 -15.79 -23.28 -0.91
C ASN A 75 -16.21 -24.40 0.04
N LYS A 76 -15.92 -24.28 1.34
CA LYS A 76 -16.29 -25.31 2.33
C LYS A 76 -17.79 -25.40 2.55
N GLY A 77 -18.51 -24.28 2.50
CA GLY A 77 -19.97 -24.23 2.66
C GLY A 77 -20.75 -24.63 1.41
N GLY A 78 -20.08 -24.94 0.28
CA GLY A 78 -20.73 -25.25 -0.99
C GLY A 78 -21.45 -24.05 -1.64
N ILE A 79 -21.31 -22.85 -1.07
CA ILE A 79 -21.91 -21.61 -1.58
C ILE A 79 -21.34 -21.29 -2.96
N ALA A 80 -20.03 -21.50 -3.15
CA ALA A 80 -19.38 -21.29 -4.44
C ALA A 80 -20.05 -22.09 -5.57
N ILE A 81 -20.35 -23.37 -5.33
CA ILE A 81 -21.02 -24.25 -6.29
C ILE A 81 -22.45 -23.78 -6.56
N ARG A 82 -23.20 -23.46 -5.50
CA ARG A 82 -24.58 -22.93 -5.64
C ARG A 82 -24.64 -21.63 -6.45
N LEU A 83 -23.66 -20.74 -6.29
CA LEU A 83 -23.55 -19.51 -7.07
C LEU A 83 -23.23 -19.80 -8.54
N VAL A 84 -22.36 -20.76 -8.82
CA VAL A 84 -22.06 -21.21 -10.19
C VAL A 84 -23.30 -21.82 -10.85
N ASP A 85 -24.05 -22.66 -10.13
CA ASP A 85 -25.28 -23.26 -10.64
C ASP A 85 -26.37 -22.21 -10.89
N LEU A 86 -26.51 -21.22 -10.00
CA LEU A 86 -27.40 -20.07 -10.21
C LEU A 86 -27.02 -19.29 -11.47
N ALA A 87 -25.73 -18.98 -11.64
CA ALA A 87 -25.24 -18.27 -12.83
C ALA A 87 -25.50 -19.07 -14.12
N ARG A 88 -25.33 -20.40 -14.08
CA ARG A 88 -25.66 -21.31 -15.19
C ARG A 88 -27.14 -21.31 -15.52
N VAL A 89 -28.04 -21.24 -14.54
CA VAL A 89 -29.48 -21.14 -14.82
C VAL A 89 -29.85 -19.79 -15.44
N LEU A 90 -29.26 -18.70 -14.95
CA LEU A 90 -29.56 -17.34 -15.43
C LEU A 90 -29.01 -17.04 -16.82
N VAL A 91 -27.78 -17.48 -17.12
CA VAL A 91 -27.05 -17.11 -18.34
C VAL A 91 -26.71 -18.33 -19.22
N GLY A 92 -26.86 -19.56 -18.74
CA GLY A 92 -26.46 -20.76 -19.48
C GLY A 92 -27.25 -21.05 -20.76
N LYS A 93 -28.42 -20.43 -20.97
CA LYS A 93 -29.13 -20.42 -22.27
C LYS A 93 -28.75 -19.24 -23.18
N ALA A 94 -28.05 -18.23 -22.67
CA ALA A 94 -27.46 -17.16 -23.46
C ALA A 94 -26.16 -17.66 -24.10
N THR A 95 -26.31 -18.65 -24.97
CA THR A 95 -25.33 -18.99 -25.99
C THR A 95 -25.30 -17.82 -26.97
N GLY A 96 -24.14 -17.18 -27.12
CA GLY A 96 -23.80 -16.55 -28.40
C GLY A 96 -23.59 -17.62 -29.46
#